data_AF-A0A956CYX6-F1
#
_entry.id   AF-A0A956CYX6-F1
#
_cell.length_a   1.000
_cell.length_b   1.000
_cell.length_c   1.000
_cell.angle_alpha   90.00
_cell.angle_beta   90.00
_cell.angle_gamma   90.00
#
_symmetry.space_group_name_H-M   'P 1'
#
loop_
_entity.id
_entity.type
_entity.pdbx_description
1 polymer ?
#
loop_
_entity_poly.entity_id
_entity_poly.type
_entity_poly.pdbx_seq_one_letter_code
_entity_poly.pdbx_strand_id
1 'polypeptide(L)'
;MPPRGSAPAPTRRQYRLSRLITRWYLDRYYGTDQDVGVAAMFCDPSRVGHFAVDRDALAAGDGDALFRVLVATVMFQRRQDAQILRVLRGISEADARELTSARRLLALADKSPCDHLRSNEALIGECDLGKDPETKLGTCGRHPELACHLKQHTVLLKRYGHFGKVPTSAALNLRDHGAEELPALRTAVLRDVGDPTERAVELERRLSSAWRVSEKIAAMFLSAVANPDLSPGLAPWSEGIDWARYVVVDSNVDLFLAATGYPGPWTYAARAGFMRRLASRVDLIAEGLPDGHPINPRLVQQAIYLFMSTSNRRASPQDCAQRAPVSCATCPSSLRSICPR
;
A
#
# COMPACT_ATOMS: atom_id res chain seq x y z
N MET A 1 -12.35 30.33 -14.51
CA MET A 1 -12.23 29.48 -13.31
C MET A 1 -12.06 28.04 -13.77
N PRO A 2 -11.07 27.27 -13.28
CA PRO A 2 -11.00 25.85 -13.56
C PRO A 2 -12.28 25.17 -13.03
N PRO A 3 -12.80 24.13 -13.71
CA PRO A 3 -14.02 23.45 -13.29
C PRO A 3 -13.90 22.93 -11.87
N ARG A 4 -14.98 23.05 -11.08
CA ARG A 4 -15.08 22.49 -9.72
C ARG A 4 -14.72 21.01 -9.80
N GLY A 5 -13.58 20.61 -9.24
CA GLY A 5 -13.12 19.22 -9.19
C GLY A 5 -11.77 18.95 -9.87
N SER A 6 -11.26 19.85 -10.73
CA SER A 6 -9.89 19.69 -11.24
C SER A 6 -8.91 20.09 -10.14
N ALA A 7 -8.06 19.16 -9.71
CA ALA A 7 -7.08 19.49 -8.69
C ALA A 7 -6.15 20.64 -9.18
N PRO A 8 -5.55 21.44 -8.26
CA PRO A 8 -4.88 22.67 -8.64
C PRO A 8 -3.57 22.44 -9.43
N ALA A 9 -3.13 23.46 -10.16
CA ALA A 9 -1.85 23.45 -10.85
C ALA A 9 -0.69 23.63 -9.84
N PRO A 10 0.33 22.75 -9.84
CA PRO A 10 1.53 22.97 -9.02
C PRO A 10 2.31 24.23 -9.42
N THR A 11 2.92 24.88 -8.43
CA THR A 11 3.79 26.05 -8.62
C THR A 11 5.17 25.64 -9.16
N ARG A 12 5.91 26.61 -9.72
CA ARG A 12 7.33 26.40 -10.11
C ARG A 12 8.19 25.89 -8.94
N ARG A 13 7.92 26.39 -7.73
CA ARG A 13 8.60 25.95 -6.50
C ARG A 13 8.30 24.47 -6.21
N GLN A 14 7.04 24.06 -6.28
CA GLN A 14 6.64 22.67 -6.05
C GLN A 14 7.30 21.73 -7.07
N TYR A 15 7.27 22.06 -8.36
CA TYR A 15 7.97 21.26 -9.38
C TYR A 15 9.48 21.13 -9.09
N ARG A 16 10.15 22.25 -8.77
CA ARG A 16 11.58 22.23 -8.44
C ARG A 16 11.88 21.35 -7.24
N LEU A 17 11.10 21.46 -6.17
CA LEU A 17 11.27 20.65 -4.96
C LEU A 17 11.06 19.16 -5.26
N SER A 18 10.01 18.81 -5.99
CA SER A 18 9.74 17.42 -6.36
C SER A 18 10.85 16.81 -7.20
N ARG A 19 11.42 17.55 -8.16
CA ARG A 19 12.60 17.09 -8.93
C ARG A 19 13.80 16.80 -8.02
N LEU A 20 14.14 17.74 -7.14
CA LEU A 20 15.26 17.59 -6.21
C LEU A 20 15.07 16.42 -5.23
N ILE A 21 13.85 16.24 -4.71
CA ILE A 21 13.50 15.09 -3.86
C ILE A 21 13.58 13.79 -4.64
N THR A 22 13.09 13.78 -5.88
CA THR A 22 13.10 12.58 -6.74
C THR A 22 14.52 12.14 -7.05
N ARG A 23 15.40 13.06 -7.45
CA ARG A 23 16.83 12.78 -7.62
C ARG A 23 17.47 12.22 -6.34
N TRP A 24 17.20 12.85 -5.20
CA TRP A 24 17.70 12.37 -3.90
C TRP A 24 17.29 10.92 -3.61
N TYR A 25 16.05 10.54 -3.95
CA TYR A 25 15.53 9.20 -3.78
C TYR A 25 16.17 8.20 -4.77
N LEU A 26 16.28 8.57 -6.04
CA LEU A 26 16.92 7.74 -7.06
C LEU A 26 18.38 7.44 -6.70
N ASP A 27 19.11 8.44 -6.17
CA ASP A 27 20.51 8.29 -5.78
C ASP A 27 20.73 7.39 -4.55
N ARG A 28 19.74 7.25 -3.66
CA ARG A 28 19.94 6.67 -2.30
C ARG A 28 19.12 5.45 -1.97
N TYR A 29 17.95 5.32 -2.56
CA TYR A 29 16.94 4.37 -2.13
C TYR A 29 16.48 3.48 -3.27
N TYR A 30 16.26 4.04 -4.45
CA TYR A 30 15.70 3.30 -5.58
C TYR A 30 16.52 2.04 -5.88
N GLY A 31 15.84 0.88 -5.94
CA GLY A 31 16.46 -0.41 -6.22
C GLY A 31 17.33 -0.99 -5.08
N THR A 32 17.43 -0.31 -3.94
CA THR A 32 18.16 -0.80 -2.75
C THR A 32 17.26 -1.62 -1.82
N ASP A 33 17.87 -2.36 -0.90
CA ASP A 33 17.18 -3.05 0.20
C ASP A 33 16.48 -2.10 1.20
N GLN A 34 16.85 -0.81 1.17
CA GLN A 34 16.25 0.22 2.00
C GLN A 34 14.95 0.81 1.41
N ASP A 35 14.61 0.49 0.16
CA ASP A 35 13.35 0.94 -0.44
C ASP A 35 12.17 0.18 0.18
N VAL A 36 11.30 0.91 0.89
CA VAL A 36 10.14 0.32 1.57
C VAL A 36 8.89 0.48 0.72
N GLY A 37 7.96 -0.47 0.78
CA GLY A 37 6.70 -0.36 0.06
C GLY A 37 6.81 -0.58 -1.47
N VAL A 38 7.87 -1.25 -1.90
CA VAL A 38 8.04 -1.83 -3.25
C VAL A 38 7.87 -3.35 -3.20
N ALA A 39 7.55 -4.00 -4.33
CA ALA A 39 7.28 -5.44 -4.36
C ALA A 39 8.45 -6.29 -3.83
N ALA A 40 9.69 -5.89 -4.13
CA ALA A 40 10.90 -6.60 -3.69
C ALA A 40 11.00 -6.75 -2.16
N MET A 41 10.47 -5.79 -1.38
CA MET A 41 10.43 -5.87 0.07
C MET A 41 9.61 -7.08 0.57
N PHE A 42 8.55 -7.46 -0.15
CA PHE A 42 7.73 -8.61 0.19
C PHE A 42 8.34 -9.94 -0.25
N CYS A 43 9.44 -9.91 -1.02
CA CYS A 43 10.22 -11.11 -1.36
C CYS A 43 11.33 -11.40 -0.34
N ASP A 44 11.54 -10.52 0.65
CA ASP A 44 12.64 -10.62 1.62
C ASP A 44 12.13 -11.10 3.00
N PRO A 45 12.41 -12.36 3.39
CA PRO A 45 12.03 -12.90 4.70
C PRO A 45 12.62 -12.13 5.88
N SER A 46 13.79 -11.51 5.72
CA SER A 46 14.40 -10.69 6.78
C SER A 46 13.61 -9.41 7.06
N ARG A 47 12.75 -8.98 6.12
CA ARG A 47 11.93 -7.78 6.23
C ARG A 47 10.54 -8.12 6.76
N VAL A 48 9.86 -9.09 6.13
CA VAL A 48 8.44 -9.40 6.36
C VAL A 48 8.19 -10.77 7.01
N GLY A 49 9.23 -11.54 7.34
CA GLY A 49 9.09 -12.85 7.98
C GLY A 49 8.40 -13.87 7.07
N HIS A 50 7.48 -14.66 7.63
CA HIS A 50 6.73 -15.68 6.90
C HIS A 50 5.64 -15.11 5.96
N PHE A 51 5.50 -13.78 5.89
CA PHE A 51 4.74 -13.12 4.83
C PHE A 51 5.54 -12.98 3.53
N ALA A 52 6.83 -13.36 3.52
CA ALA A 52 7.60 -13.36 2.29
C ALA A 52 6.97 -14.29 1.24
N VAL A 53 7.03 -13.86 -0.01
CA VAL A 53 6.62 -14.64 -1.18
C VAL A 53 7.82 -15.03 -2.02
N ASP A 54 7.67 -16.13 -2.73
CA ASP A 54 8.64 -16.50 -3.77
C ASP A 54 8.65 -15.43 -4.88
N ARG A 55 9.86 -15.09 -5.33
CA ARG A 55 10.06 -14.00 -6.28
C ARG A 55 9.49 -14.35 -7.65
N ASP A 56 9.67 -15.60 -8.09
CA ASP A 56 9.22 -16.07 -9.40
C ASP A 56 7.70 -16.23 -9.41
N ALA A 57 7.11 -16.71 -8.30
CA ALA A 57 5.67 -16.75 -8.12
C ALA A 57 5.03 -15.35 -8.20
N LEU A 58 5.63 -14.34 -7.54
CA LEU A 58 5.14 -12.97 -7.64
C LEU A 58 5.31 -12.40 -9.06
N ALA A 59 6.45 -12.64 -9.70
CA ALA A 59 6.71 -12.22 -11.08
C ALA A 59 5.72 -12.84 -12.08
N ALA A 60 5.31 -14.09 -11.84
CA ALA A 60 4.30 -14.79 -12.64
C ALA A 60 2.86 -14.35 -12.34
N GLY A 61 2.63 -13.55 -11.29
CA GLY A 61 1.30 -13.14 -10.87
C GLY A 61 0.50 -14.26 -10.21
N ASP A 62 1.16 -15.15 -9.48
CA ASP A 62 0.53 -16.23 -8.72
C ASP A 62 -0.48 -15.71 -7.69
N GLY A 63 -1.65 -16.37 -7.62
CA GLY A 63 -2.78 -15.92 -6.80
C GLY A 63 -2.47 -15.92 -5.30
N ASP A 64 -1.79 -16.96 -4.79
CA ASP A 64 -1.42 -17.08 -3.38
C ASP A 64 -0.35 -16.03 -3.01
N ALA A 65 0.65 -15.84 -3.87
CA ALA A 65 1.66 -14.80 -3.68
C ALA A 65 1.03 -13.40 -3.65
N LEU A 66 0.18 -13.06 -4.62
CA LEU A 66 -0.51 -11.77 -4.68
C LEU A 66 -1.41 -11.55 -3.46
N PHE A 67 -2.13 -12.58 -3.02
CA PHE A 67 -3.01 -12.46 -1.85
C PHE A 67 -2.21 -12.23 -0.57
N ARG A 68 -1.08 -12.93 -0.40
CA ARG A 68 -0.15 -12.70 0.72
C ARG A 68 0.41 -11.28 0.72
N VAL A 69 0.82 -10.77 -0.45
CA VAL A 69 1.28 -9.38 -0.59
C VAL A 69 0.17 -8.39 -0.26
N LEU A 70 -1.08 -8.62 -0.68
CA LEU A 70 -2.22 -7.78 -0.34
C LEU A 70 -2.42 -7.74 1.18
N VAL A 71 -2.51 -8.89 1.85
CA VAL A 71 -2.70 -8.97 3.32
C VAL A 71 -1.57 -8.27 4.06
N ALA A 72 -0.31 -8.48 3.64
CA ALA A 72 0.84 -7.79 4.22
C ALA A 72 0.77 -6.27 3.99
N THR A 73 0.33 -5.82 2.82
CA THR A 73 0.17 -4.40 2.47
C THR A 73 -0.86 -3.70 3.36
N VAL A 74 -1.98 -4.37 3.69
CA VAL A 74 -3.02 -3.78 4.56
C VAL A 74 -2.47 -3.44 5.95
N MET A 75 -1.41 -4.10 6.41
CA MET A 75 -0.80 -3.82 7.71
C MET A 75 -0.18 -2.43 7.80
N PHE A 76 0.20 -1.81 6.68
CA PHE A 76 0.84 -0.47 6.59
C PHE A 76 -0.15 0.71 6.72
N GLN A 77 -1.13 0.54 7.62
CA GLN A 77 -2.07 1.58 8.00
C GLN A 77 -1.66 2.30 9.28
N ARG A 78 -1.58 3.64 9.24
CA ARG A 78 -1.54 4.52 10.43
C ARG A 78 -0.56 4.09 11.54
N ARG A 79 0.60 3.54 11.19
CA ARG A 79 1.75 3.25 12.07
C ARG A 79 3.05 3.35 11.29
N GLN A 80 4.15 3.47 12.02
CA GLN A 80 5.49 3.44 11.46
C GLN A 80 5.79 2.07 10.84
N ASP A 81 6.33 2.06 9.63
CA ASP A 81 6.71 0.86 8.89
C ASP A 81 7.58 -0.09 9.71
N ALA A 82 8.57 0.44 10.45
CA ALA A 82 9.45 -0.35 11.31
C ALA A 82 8.68 -1.18 12.36
N GLN A 83 7.57 -0.66 12.88
CA GLN A 83 6.71 -1.42 13.81
C GLN A 83 5.92 -2.49 13.07
N ILE A 84 5.40 -2.18 11.88
CA ILE A 84 4.66 -3.14 11.05
C ILE A 84 5.55 -4.31 10.65
N LEU A 85 6.75 -4.03 10.16
CA LEU A 85 7.73 -5.04 9.80
C LEU A 85 8.08 -5.93 10.99
N ARG A 86 8.21 -5.37 12.20
CA ARG A 86 8.40 -6.15 13.44
C ARG A 86 7.22 -7.06 13.76
N VAL A 87 5.98 -6.59 13.54
CA VAL A 87 4.78 -7.41 13.71
C VAL A 87 4.77 -8.57 12.72
N LEU A 88 4.98 -8.30 11.42
CA LEU A 88 5.00 -9.32 10.37
C LEU A 88 6.04 -10.41 10.65
N ARG A 89 7.26 -10.02 11.06
CA ARG A 89 8.32 -10.97 11.46
C ARG A 89 8.01 -11.77 12.71
N GLY A 90 7.16 -11.26 13.59
CA GLY A 90 6.80 -11.92 14.84
C GLY A 90 5.61 -12.87 14.73
N ILE A 91 5.01 -13.02 13.55
CA ILE A 91 3.92 -13.97 13.29
C ILE A 91 4.55 -15.29 12.83
N SER A 92 4.10 -16.41 13.41
CA SER A 92 4.63 -17.74 13.10
C SER A 92 4.33 -18.14 11.65
N GLU A 93 5.05 -19.13 11.13
CA GLU A 93 4.78 -19.65 9.78
C GLU A 93 3.35 -20.19 9.62
N ALA A 94 2.87 -20.94 10.61
CA ALA A 94 1.53 -21.52 10.60
C ALA A 94 0.45 -20.42 10.57
N ASP A 95 0.62 -19.38 11.40
CA ASP A 95 -0.29 -18.25 11.47
C ASP A 95 -0.26 -17.42 10.17
N ALA A 96 0.93 -17.16 9.62
CA ALA A 96 1.06 -16.43 8.36
C ALA A 96 0.39 -17.18 7.21
N ARG A 97 0.57 -18.51 7.12
CA ARG A 97 -0.11 -19.35 6.11
C ARG A 97 -1.62 -19.32 6.27
N GLU A 98 -2.14 -19.32 7.49
CA GLU A 98 -3.58 -19.20 7.73
C GLU A 98 -4.12 -17.82 7.33
N LEU A 99 -3.43 -16.75 7.70
CA LEU A 99 -3.82 -15.38 7.40
C LEU A 99 -3.72 -15.04 5.90
N THR A 100 -2.98 -15.80 5.11
CA THR A 100 -2.64 -15.42 3.73
C THR A 100 -3.04 -16.44 2.67
N SER A 101 -3.91 -17.39 2.99
CA SER A 101 -4.51 -18.30 2.01
C SER A 101 -5.99 -18.01 1.85
N ALA A 102 -6.37 -17.40 0.72
CA ALA A 102 -7.78 -17.08 0.43
C ALA A 102 -8.67 -18.32 0.52
N ARG A 103 -8.22 -19.45 -0.07
CA ARG A 103 -8.91 -20.74 -0.02
C ARG A 103 -9.15 -21.23 1.40
N ARG A 104 -8.13 -21.18 2.26
CA ARG A 104 -8.26 -21.59 3.67
C ARG A 104 -9.21 -20.68 4.44
N LEU A 105 -9.14 -19.38 4.22
CA LEU A 105 -10.01 -18.39 4.86
C LEU A 105 -11.49 -18.59 4.48
N LEU A 106 -11.76 -18.87 3.20
CA LEU A 106 -13.11 -19.23 2.74
C LEU A 106 -13.57 -20.54 3.37
N ALA A 107 -12.72 -21.57 3.41
CA ALA A 107 -13.06 -22.83 4.07
C ALA A 107 -13.35 -22.67 5.58
N LEU A 108 -12.65 -21.75 6.28
CA LEU A 108 -12.94 -21.41 7.67
C LEU A 108 -14.27 -20.66 7.80
N ALA A 109 -14.57 -19.75 6.87
CA ALA A 109 -15.83 -19.01 6.82
C ALA A 109 -17.01 -19.96 6.59
N ASP A 110 -16.92 -20.87 5.62
CA ASP A 110 -17.99 -21.80 5.24
C ASP A 110 -18.30 -22.84 6.32
N LYS A 111 -17.29 -23.23 7.12
CA LYS A 111 -17.46 -24.15 8.27
C LYS A 111 -17.99 -23.45 9.51
N SER A 112 -18.00 -22.12 9.54
CA SER A 112 -18.42 -21.38 10.72
C SER A 112 -19.94 -21.33 10.82
N PRO A 113 -20.53 -21.53 12.01
CA PRO A 113 -21.97 -21.32 12.22
C PRO A 113 -22.36 -19.83 12.30
N CYS A 114 -21.41 -18.90 12.18
CA CYS A 114 -21.66 -17.47 12.25
C CYS A 114 -22.17 -16.92 10.91
N ASP A 115 -23.40 -16.44 10.87
CA ASP A 115 -24.02 -15.91 9.64
C ASP A 115 -23.27 -14.71 9.03
N HIS A 116 -22.51 -13.97 9.85
CA HIS A 116 -21.71 -12.83 9.39
C HIS A 116 -20.53 -13.22 8.49
N LEU A 117 -20.20 -14.50 8.38
CA LEU A 117 -19.13 -15.00 7.53
C LEU A 117 -19.63 -15.46 6.14
N ARG A 118 -20.94 -15.36 5.86
CA ARG A 118 -21.53 -15.80 4.58
C ARG A 118 -21.15 -14.90 3.40
N SER A 119 -21.01 -13.60 3.61
CA SER A 119 -20.61 -12.63 2.57
C SER A 119 -19.72 -11.53 3.16
N ASN A 120 -18.99 -10.83 2.30
CA ASN A 120 -18.19 -9.69 2.71
C ASN A 120 -19.08 -8.57 3.26
N GLU A 121 -20.26 -8.36 2.66
CA GLU A 121 -21.24 -7.37 3.13
C GLU A 121 -21.69 -7.64 4.57
N ALA A 122 -22.08 -8.88 4.90
CA ALA A 122 -22.50 -9.26 6.25
C ALA A 122 -21.34 -9.09 7.27
N LEU A 123 -20.12 -9.45 6.87
CA LEU A 123 -18.93 -9.31 7.72
C LEU A 123 -18.61 -7.83 8.03
N ILE A 124 -18.78 -6.96 7.05
CA ILE A 124 -18.52 -5.52 7.20
C ILE A 124 -19.63 -4.84 8.00
N GLY A 125 -20.89 -5.12 7.66
CA GLY A 125 -22.05 -4.42 8.20
C GLY A 125 -22.45 -4.85 9.60
N GLU A 126 -22.35 -6.14 9.93
CA GLU A 126 -22.98 -6.68 11.13
C GLU A 126 -22.03 -7.29 12.17
N CYS A 127 -20.85 -7.74 11.76
CA CYS A 127 -19.90 -8.33 12.70
C CYS A 127 -19.35 -7.26 13.65
N ASP A 128 -19.50 -7.44 14.95
CA ASP A 128 -19.02 -6.52 15.98
C ASP A 128 -17.66 -6.93 16.57
N LEU A 129 -16.84 -7.65 15.79
CA LEU A 129 -15.52 -8.11 16.21
C LEU A 129 -14.70 -6.99 16.85
N GLY A 130 -14.36 -7.19 18.11
CA GLY A 130 -13.57 -6.30 18.92
C GLY A 130 -12.36 -7.00 19.53
N LYS A 131 -11.69 -6.26 20.41
CA LYS A 131 -10.62 -6.75 21.25
C LYS A 131 -10.88 -6.28 22.66
N ASP A 132 -10.89 -7.22 23.58
CA ASP A 132 -11.06 -6.94 24.99
C ASP A 132 -9.91 -6.06 25.51
N PRO A 133 -10.21 -4.95 26.20
CA PRO A 133 -9.19 -4.01 26.64
C PRO A 133 -8.31 -4.56 27.76
N GLU A 134 -8.73 -5.58 28.50
CA GLU A 134 -7.99 -6.14 29.63
C GLU A 134 -7.18 -7.37 29.19
N THR A 135 -7.88 -8.40 28.72
CA THR A 135 -7.31 -9.70 28.30
C THR A 135 -6.59 -9.65 26.96
N LYS A 136 -6.86 -8.61 26.15
CA LYS A 136 -6.35 -8.45 24.78
C LYS A 136 -6.79 -9.57 23.81
N LEU A 137 -7.77 -10.38 24.17
CA LEU A 137 -8.35 -11.40 23.31
C LEU A 137 -9.37 -10.80 22.33
N GLY A 138 -9.61 -11.46 21.20
CA GLY A 138 -10.67 -11.08 20.28
C GLY A 138 -12.05 -11.45 20.83
N THR A 139 -13.02 -10.56 20.72
CA THR A 139 -14.38 -10.73 21.26
C THR A 139 -15.45 -10.32 20.24
N CYS A 140 -16.68 -10.79 20.43
CA CYS A 140 -17.86 -10.33 19.71
C CYS A 140 -19.10 -10.52 20.59
N GLY A 141 -20.13 -9.70 20.42
CA GLY A 141 -21.35 -9.72 21.23
C GLY A 141 -22.37 -10.77 20.74
N ARG A 142 -22.42 -11.05 19.43
CA ARG A 142 -23.43 -11.97 18.87
C ARG A 142 -23.20 -13.43 19.23
N HIS A 143 -21.94 -13.88 19.24
CA HIS A 143 -21.56 -15.26 19.54
C HIS A 143 -20.30 -15.29 20.43
N PRO A 144 -20.41 -14.89 21.71
CA PRO A 144 -19.25 -14.72 22.59
C PRO A 144 -18.45 -16.02 22.78
N GLU A 145 -19.13 -17.16 22.94
CA GLU A 145 -18.51 -18.47 23.18
C GLU A 145 -18.03 -19.19 21.92
N LEU A 146 -18.38 -18.69 20.72
CA LEU A 146 -17.98 -19.33 19.47
C LEU A 146 -16.47 -19.20 19.27
N ALA A 147 -15.80 -20.33 19.07
CA ALA A 147 -14.42 -20.40 18.60
C ALA A 147 -14.35 -19.89 17.14
N CYS A 148 -14.05 -18.60 16.99
CA CYS A 148 -14.05 -17.90 15.70
C CYS A 148 -12.61 -17.50 15.32
N HIS A 149 -12.18 -17.88 14.12
CA HIS A 149 -10.84 -17.56 13.62
C HIS A 149 -10.58 -16.05 13.56
N LEU A 150 -11.62 -15.23 13.32
CA LEU A 150 -11.46 -13.77 13.34
C LEU A 150 -11.02 -13.24 14.73
N LYS A 151 -11.48 -13.85 15.83
CA LYS A 151 -11.06 -13.49 17.19
C LYS A 151 -9.57 -13.79 17.38
N GLN A 152 -9.12 -14.93 16.89
CA GLN A 152 -7.71 -15.33 16.91
C GLN A 152 -6.86 -14.39 16.04
N HIS A 153 -7.30 -14.10 14.82
CA HIS A 153 -6.61 -13.20 13.88
C HIS A 153 -6.46 -11.78 14.44
N THR A 154 -7.43 -11.29 15.21
CA THR A 154 -7.32 -10.02 15.94
C THR A 154 -6.15 -9.98 16.93
N VAL A 155 -5.87 -11.11 17.61
CA VAL A 155 -4.72 -11.23 18.50
C VAL A 155 -3.42 -11.28 17.70
N LEU A 156 -3.37 -12.15 16.69
CA LEU A 156 -2.18 -12.40 15.84
C LEU A 156 -1.69 -11.14 15.15
N LEU A 157 -2.60 -10.38 14.53
CA LEU A 157 -2.24 -9.19 13.78
C LEU A 157 -1.76 -8.06 14.70
N LYS A 158 -2.03 -8.11 16.02
CA LYS A 158 -1.60 -7.08 17.01
C LYS A 158 -2.01 -5.65 16.60
N ARG A 159 -3.14 -5.53 15.91
CA ARG A 159 -3.73 -4.27 15.42
C ARG A 159 -5.02 -3.93 16.19
N TYR A 160 -5.81 -2.98 15.66
CA TYR A 160 -7.13 -2.61 16.16
C TYR A 160 -8.01 -3.85 16.39
N GLY A 161 -8.99 -3.77 17.29
CA GLY A 161 -9.77 -4.95 17.67
C GLY A 161 -10.56 -5.62 16.55
N HIS A 162 -10.92 -4.88 15.51
CA HIS A 162 -11.64 -5.41 14.34
C HIS A 162 -10.70 -5.82 13.19
N PHE A 163 -9.37 -5.82 13.38
CA PHE A 163 -8.42 -6.06 12.29
C PHE A 163 -8.35 -7.53 11.88
N GLY A 164 -8.76 -8.46 12.75
CA GLY A 164 -8.87 -9.88 12.42
C GLY A 164 -9.82 -10.18 11.27
N LYS A 165 -10.75 -9.26 10.94
CA LYS A 165 -11.64 -9.39 9.78
C LYS A 165 -10.90 -9.31 8.44
N VAL A 166 -9.77 -8.60 8.37
CA VAL A 166 -9.15 -8.17 7.10
C VAL A 166 -8.90 -9.33 6.13
N PRO A 167 -8.22 -10.42 6.54
CA PRO A 167 -7.91 -11.48 5.57
C PRO A 167 -9.17 -12.17 5.05
N THR A 168 -10.09 -12.54 5.94
CA THR A 168 -11.33 -13.22 5.56
C THR A 168 -12.20 -12.32 4.71
N SER A 169 -12.29 -11.03 5.02
CA SER A 169 -13.00 -10.04 4.22
C SER A 169 -12.41 -9.89 2.81
N ALA A 170 -11.09 -9.88 2.67
CA ALA A 170 -10.45 -9.85 1.35
C ALA A 170 -10.79 -11.10 0.53
N ALA A 171 -10.80 -12.29 1.15
CA ALA A 171 -11.17 -13.54 0.49
C ALA A 171 -12.66 -13.58 0.10
N LEU A 172 -13.55 -13.18 1.01
CA LEU A 172 -15.00 -13.07 0.74
C LEU A 172 -15.28 -12.04 -0.35
N ASN A 173 -14.55 -10.92 -0.39
CA ASN A 173 -14.70 -9.91 -1.42
C ASN A 173 -14.36 -10.43 -2.82
N LEU A 174 -13.36 -11.31 -2.95
CA LEU A 174 -13.07 -12.00 -4.21
C LEU A 174 -14.27 -12.87 -4.62
N ARG A 175 -14.76 -13.70 -3.69
CA ARG A 175 -15.92 -14.57 -3.91
C ARG A 175 -17.18 -13.80 -4.31
N ASP A 176 -17.49 -12.70 -3.64
CA ASP A 176 -18.66 -11.85 -3.91
C ASP A 176 -18.57 -11.19 -5.30
N HIS A 177 -17.36 -11.01 -5.83
CA HIS A 177 -17.11 -10.57 -7.21
C HIS A 177 -16.99 -11.73 -8.22
N GLY A 178 -17.30 -12.97 -7.80
CA GLY A 178 -17.23 -14.16 -8.66
C GLY A 178 -15.80 -14.54 -9.05
N ALA A 179 -14.80 -14.13 -8.28
CA ALA A 179 -13.40 -14.43 -8.51
C ALA A 179 -12.87 -15.40 -7.45
N GLU A 180 -12.19 -16.46 -7.87
CA GLU A 180 -11.54 -17.39 -6.93
C GLU A 180 -10.27 -16.77 -6.34
N GLU A 181 -9.54 -16.00 -7.15
CA GLU A 181 -8.24 -15.41 -6.82
C GLU A 181 -8.07 -14.01 -7.45
N LEU A 182 -7.06 -13.27 -7.01
CA LEU A 182 -6.75 -11.93 -7.53
C LEU A 182 -6.52 -11.87 -9.05
N PRO A 183 -5.82 -12.83 -9.70
CA PRO A 183 -5.69 -12.86 -11.16
C PRO A 183 -7.04 -13.02 -11.88
N ALA A 184 -7.97 -13.81 -11.32
CA ALA A 184 -9.31 -13.98 -11.88
C ALA A 184 -10.12 -12.67 -11.79
N LEU A 185 -10.01 -11.94 -10.66
CA LEU A 185 -10.60 -10.61 -10.52
C LEU A 185 -10.06 -9.65 -11.59
N ARG A 186 -8.74 -9.62 -11.80
CA ARG A 186 -8.11 -8.80 -12.85
C ARG A 186 -8.60 -9.17 -14.24
N THR A 187 -8.64 -10.46 -14.55
CA THR A 187 -9.09 -10.96 -15.85
C THR A 187 -10.53 -10.53 -16.14
N ALA A 188 -11.42 -10.62 -15.15
CA ALA A 188 -12.79 -10.13 -15.29
C ALA A 188 -12.83 -8.62 -15.60
N VAL A 189 -12.07 -7.79 -14.88
CA VAL A 189 -12.04 -6.34 -15.14
C VAL A 189 -11.49 -6.02 -16.54
N LEU A 190 -10.43 -6.70 -16.99
CA LEU A 190 -9.87 -6.47 -18.32
C LEU A 190 -10.83 -6.85 -19.44
N ARG A 191 -11.64 -7.89 -19.23
CA ARG A 191 -12.69 -8.33 -20.16
C ARG A 191 -13.85 -7.35 -20.19
N ASP A 192 -14.29 -6.88 -19.03
CA ASP A 192 -15.55 -6.12 -18.90
C ASP A 192 -15.37 -4.62 -19.18
N VAL A 193 -14.17 -4.07 -19.02
CA VAL A 193 -13.87 -2.64 -19.17
C VAL A 193 -12.86 -2.45 -20.30
N GLY A 194 -13.14 -1.54 -21.24
CA GLY A 194 -12.28 -1.32 -22.42
C GLY A 194 -11.09 -0.39 -22.17
N ASP A 195 -11.31 0.71 -21.44
CA ASP A 195 -10.30 1.75 -21.23
C ASP A 195 -9.31 1.39 -20.10
N PRO A 196 -7.98 1.51 -20.31
CA PRO A 196 -6.96 1.22 -19.29
C PRO A 196 -7.08 2.04 -17.99
N THR A 197 -7.53 3.29 -18.08
CA THR A 197 -7.71 4.15 -16.91
C THR A 197 -8.98 3.76 -16.15
N GLU A 198 -10.07 3.42 -16.83
CA GLU A 198 -11.28 2.89 -16.21
C GLU A 198 -11.05 1.52 -15.58
N ARG A 199 -10.27 0.62 -16.21
CA ARG A 199 -9.84 -0.64 -15.61
C ARG A 199 -9.08 -0.42 -14.30
N ALA A 200 -8.19 0.58 -14.29
CA ALA A 200 -7.42 0.90 -13.10
C ALA A 200 -8.32 1.37 -11.94
N VAL A 201 -9.34 2.18 -12.24
CA VAL A 201 -10.39 2.60 -11.29
C VAL A 201 -11.18 1.41 -10.77
N GLU A 202 -11.62 0.53 -11.67
CA GLU A 202 -12.48 -0.59 -11.32
C GLU A 202 -11.74 -1.61 -10.44
N LEU A 203 -10.46 -1.89 -10.74
CA LEU A 203 -9.61 -2.71 -9.87
C LEU A 203 -9.47 -2.13 -8.46
N GLU A 204 -9.18 -0.82 -8.36
CA GLU A 204 -9.10 -0.13 -7.08
C GLU A 204 -10.43 -0.21 -6.32
N ARG A 205 -11.54 0.06 -7.00
CA ARG A 205 -12.89 0.01 -6.42
C ARG A 205 -13.23 -1.38 -5.89
N ARG A 206 -13.03 -2.44 -6.69
CA ARG A 206 -13.32 -3.82 -6.30
C ARG A 206 -12.45 -4.28 -5.14
N LEU A 207 -11.16 -3.93 -5.11
CA LEU A 207 -10.30 -4.22 -3.95
C LEU A 207 -10.74 -3.43 -2.72
N SER A 208 -11.17 -2.18 -2.89
CA SER A 208 -11.56 -1.33 -1.77
C SER A 208 -12.87 -1.67 -1.10
N SER A 209 -13.65 -2.58 -1.68
CA SER A 209 -14.83 -3.16 -1.04
C SER A 209 -14.49 -4.13 0.11
N ALA A 210 -13.24 -4.59 0.21
CA ALA A 210 -12.78 -5.38 1.36
C ALA A 210 -12.54 -4.51 2.61
N TRP A 211 -12.79 -5.08 3.78
CA TRP A 211 -12.63 -4.44 5.08
C TRP A 211 -11.21 -3.91 5.26
N ARG A 212 -11.13 -2.60 5.56
CA ARG A 212 -9.86 -1.87 5.73
C ARG A 212 -8.96 -1.91 4.49
N VAL A 213 -9.43 -2.24 3.29
CA VAL A 213 -8.68 -1.96 2.06
C VAL A 213 -9.11 -0.58 1.56
N SER A 214 -8.60 0.50 2.14
CA SER A 214 -8.93 1.86 1.67
C SER A 214 -8.33 2.15 0.29
N GLU A 215 -8.74 3.24 -0.39
CA GLU A 215 -8.11 3.72 -1.65
C GLU A 215 -6.57 3.76 -1.54
N LYS A 216 -6.04 4.30 -0.44
CA LYS A 216 -4.60 4.27 -0.13
C LYS A 216 -3.98 2.87 -0.23
N ILE A 217 -4.60 1.86 0.39
CA ILE A 217 -4.05 0.50 0.47
C ILE A 217 -4.20 -0.21 -0.88
N ALA A 218 -5.33 -0.03 -1.56
CA ALA A 218 -5.51 -0.53 -2.91
C ALA A 218 -4.45 0.06 -3.85
N ALA A 219 -4.23 1.38 -3.83
CA ALA A 219 -3.17 2.02 -4.61
C ALA A 219 -1.76 1.55 -4.22
N MET A 220 -1.48 1.29 -2.94
CA MET A 220 -0.20 0.70 -2.51
C MET A 220 0.01 -0.68 -3.13
N PHE A 221 -0.98 -1.58 -3.01
CA PHE A 221 -0.90 -2.92 -3.57
C PHE A 221 -0.81 -2.90 -5.09
N LEU A 222 -1.74 -2.21 -5.76
CA LEU A 222 -1.83 -2.15 -7.22
C LEU A 222 -0.59 -1.50 -7.83
N SER A 223 -0.06 -0.44 -7.22
CA SER A 223 1.20 0.13 -7.71
C SER A 223 2.39 -0.82 -7.56
N ALA A 224 2.46 -1.63 -6.50
CA ALA A 224 3.54 -2.61 -6.34
C ALA A 224 3.50 -3.71 -7.41
N VAL A 225 2.31 -4.16 -7.83
CA VAL A 225 2.17 -5.29 -8.78
C VAL A 225 1.94 -4.86 -10.23
N ALA A 226 1.70 -3.58 -10.50
CA ALA A 226 1.44 -3.07 -11.84
C ALA A 226 2.47 -2.06 -12.35
N ASN A 227 3.26 -1.41 -11.49
CA ASN A 227 4.20 -0.38 -11.94
C ASN A 227 5.58 -0.99 -12.23
N PRO A 228 5.99 -1.11 -13.51
CA PRO A 228 7.23 -1.79 -13.87
C PRO A 228 8.48 -1.05 -13.41
N ASP A 229 8.44 0.29 -13.32
CA ASP A 229 9.61 1.05 -12.83
C ASP A 229 9.69 1.01 -11.29
N LEU A 230 8.57 0.96 -10.58
CA LEU A 230 8.58 0.83 -9.11
C LEU A 230 9.05 -0.57 -8.68
N SER A 231 8.71 -1.60 -9.46
CA SER A 231 8.98 -2.99 -9.11
C SER A 231 9.48 -3.78 -10.34
N PRO A 232 10.70 -3.48 -10.83
CA PRO A 232 11.26 -4.10 -12.02
C PRO A 232 11.29 -5.63 -11.91
N GLY A 233 10.70 -6.30 -12.91
CA GLY A 233 10.56 -7.76 -12.96
C GLY A 233 9.58 -8.36 -11.94
N LEU A 234 8.85 -7.53 -11.18
CA LEU A 234 7.88 -7.95 -10.14
C LEU A 234 6.52 -7.28 -10.30
N ALA A 235 6.25 -6.74 -11.49
CA ALA A 235 5.00 -6.08 -11.85
C ALA A 235 4.19 -6.94 -12.86
N PRO A 236 3.64 -8.10 -12.44
CA PRO A 236 2.92 -9.03 -13.33
C PRO A 236 1.69 -8.41 -13.99
N TRP A 237 1.18 -7.29 -13.45
CA TRP A 237 -0.03 -6.64 -13.93
C TRP A 237 0.27 -5.35 -14.70
N SER A 238 1.48 -5.16 -15.18
CA SER A 238 1.90 -3.94 -15.89
C SER A 238 1.16 -3.68 -17.21
N GLU A 239 0.65 -4.72 -17.85
CA GLU A 239 -0.08 -4.60 -19.11
C GLU A 239 -1.59 -4.38 -18.93
N GLY A 240 -2.20 -3.66 -19.88
CA GLY A 240 -3.64 -3.52 -20.00
C GLY A 240 -4.31 -2.55 -19.02
N ILE A 241 -3.55 -1.94 -18.09
CA ILE A 241 -4.04 -0.99 -17.09
C ILE A 241 -3.17 0.26 -17.02
N ASP A 242 -3.78 1.40 -16.72
CA ASP A 242 -3.08 2.66 -16.43
C ASP A 242 -2.55 2.65 -14.99
N TRP A 243 -1.40 2.01 -14.79
CA TRP A 243 -0.75 1.93 -13.48
C TRP A 243 -0.27 3.30 -12.97
N ALA A 244 -0.11 4.31 -13.83
CA ALA A 244 0.32 5.66 -13.44
C ALA A 244 -0.76 6.39 -12.61
N ARG A 245 -1.99 5.85 -12.59
CA ARG A 245 -3.07 6.29 -11.72
C ARG A 245 -2.80 6.04 -10.23
N TYR A 246 -2.11 4.94 -9.90
CA TYR A 246 -1.97 4.48 -8.52
C TYR A 246 -0.95 5.30 -7.75
N VAL A 247 -1.42 6.36 -7.12
CA VAL A 247 -0.62 7.28 -6.30
C VAL A 247 -1.04 7.19 -4.85
N VAL A 248 -0.11 6.85 -3.97
CA VAL A 248 -0.38 6.68 -2.54
C VAL A 248 -0.36 8.04 -1.85
N VAL A 249 -1.50 8.50 -1.33
CA VAL A 249 -1.56 9.68 -0.46
C VAL A 249 -1.65 9.25 1.00
N ASP A 250 -0.61 9.57 1.77
CA ASP A 250 -0.52 9.28 3.19
C ASP A 250 -0.12 10.53 4.00
N SER A 251 0.11 10.38 5.31
CA SER A 251 0.49 11.50 6.16
C SER A 251 1.83 12.14 5.77
N ASN A 252 2.77 11.39 5.19
CA ASN A 252 4.05 11.94 4.74
C ASN A 252 3.87 12.80 3.48
N VAL A 253 3.01 12.37 2.55
CA VAL A 253 2.57 13.21 1.43
C VAL A 253 1.84 14.45 1.95
N ASP A 254 0.98 14.32 2.97
CA ASP A 254 0.30 15.47 3.57
C ASP A 254 1.26 16.49 4.18
N LEU A 255 2.34 16.03 4.82
CA LEU A 255 3.40 16.92 5.32
C LEU A 255 4.05 17.70 4.18
N PHE A 256 4.35 17.05 3.05
CA PHE A 256 4.90 17.73 1.87
C PHE A 256 3.92 18.76 1.29
N LEU A 257 2.65 18.39 1.15
CA LEU A 257 1.61 19.27 0.63
C LEU A 257 1.43 20.50 1.52
N ALA A 258 1.42 20.31 2.85
CA ALA A 258 1.36 21.42 3.81
C ALA A 258 2.60 22.32 3.71
N ALA A 259 3.81 21.74 3.72
CA ALA A 259 5.08 22.49 3.68
C ALA A 259 5.29 23.28 2.38
N THR A 260 4.64 22.86 1.29
CA THR A 260 4.76 23.50 -0.02
C THR A 260 3.58 24.39 -0.40
N GLY A 261 2.56 24.50 0.46
CA GLY A 261 1.40 25.37 0.26
C GLY A 261 0.40 24.82 -0.75
N TYR A 262 -0.01 23.55 -0.63
CA TYR A 262 -1.06 22.96 -1.45
C TYR A 262 -2.39 23.73 -1.30
N PRO A 263 -2.97 24.27 -2.39
CA PRO A 263 -4.13 25.16 -2.32
C PRO A 263 -5.48 24.46 -2.57
N GLY A 264 -5.49 23.12 -2.69
CA GLY A 264 -6.68 22.37 -3.11
C GLY A 264 -7.46 21.73 -1.96
N PRO A 265 -8.59 21.07 -2.25
CA PRO A 265 -9.32 20.28 -1.27
C PRO A 265 -8.48 19.15 -0.68
N TRP A 266 -8.69 18.85 0.59
CA TRP A 266 -7.99 17.77 1.33
C TRP A 266 -8.65 16.39 1.17
N THR A 267 -9.27 16.12 0.02
CA THR A 267 -9.75 14.77 -0.33
C THR A 267 -8.62 13.92 -0.88
N TYR A 268 -8.74 12.58 -0.81
CA TYR A 268 -7.74 11.68 -1.37
C TYR A 268 -7.58 11.91 -2.88
N ALA A 269 -8.69 11.91 -3.62
CA ALA A 269 -8.70 12.13 -5.07
C ALA A 269 -8.06 13.45 -5.51
N ALA A 270 -8.31 14.56 -4.79
CA ALA A 270 -7.72 15.85 -5.14
C ALA A 270 -6.19 15.87 -4.95
N ARG A 271 -5.72 15.29 -3.83
CA ARG A 271 -4.29 15.17 -3.54
C ARG A 271 -3.59 14.21 -4.50
N ALA A 272 -4.18 13.05 -4.81
CA ALA A 272 -3.64 12.12 -5.79
C ALA A 272 -3.58 12.75 -7.20
N GLY A 273 -4.63 13.49 -7.60
CA GLY A 273 -4.62 14.25 -8.85
C GLY A 273 -3.56 15.36 -8.88
N PHE A 274 -3.31 16.03 -7.76
CA PHE A 274 -2.21 17.00 -7.63
C PHE A 274 -0.85 16.34 -7.79
N MET A 275 -0.61 15.21 -7.12
CA MET A 275 0.63 14.45 -7.24
C MET A 275 0.88 13.97 -8.68
N ARG A 276 -0.14 13.52 -9.40
CA ARG A 276 -0.02 13.17 -10.83
C ARG A 276 0.39 14.37 -11.70
N ARG A 277 -0.23 15.54 -11.50
CA ARG A 277 0.17 16.77 -12.21
C ARG A 277 1.55 17.27 -11.81
N LEU A 278 1.96 17.07 -10.56
CA LEU A 278 3.30 17.39 -10.08
C LEU A 278 4.35 16.55 -10.78
N ALA A 279 4.09 15.25 -10.90
CA ALA A 279 4.98 14.30 -11.54
C ALA A 279 5.05 14.45 -13.07
N SER A 280 4.02 15.00 -13.73
CA SER A 280 4.02 15.19 -15.18
C SER A 280 5.08 16.17 -15.71
N ARG A 281 5.88 16.80 -14.83
CA ARG A 281 7.02 17.65 -15.19
C ARG A 281 8.32 17.23 -14.51
N VAL A 282 8.36 16.02 -13.96
CA VAL A 282 9.57 15.41 -13.44
C VAL A 282 9.97 14.34 -14.44
N ASP A 283 10.95 14.65 -15.29
CA ASP A 283 11.53 13.68 -16.22
C ASP A 283 12.48 12.77 -15.45
N LEU A 284 12.03 11.56 -15.15
CA LEU A 284 12.76 10.62 -14.31
C LEU A 284 14.07 10.14 -14.94
N ILE A 285 14.13 10.04 -16.27
CA ILE A 285 15.36 9.67 -16.98
C ILE A 285 16.38 10.79 -16.79
N ALA A 286 15.97 12.05 -16.97
CA ALA A 286 16.83 13.20 -16.72
C ALA A 286 17.23 13.37 -15.24
N GLU A 287 16.45 12.80 -14.31
CA GLU A 287 16.78 12.77 -12.88
C GLU A 287 17.59 11.54 -12.46
N GLY A 288 17.88 10.59 -13.37
CA GLY A 288 18.80 9.47 -13.13
C GLY A 288 18.16 8.08 -13.05
N LEU A 289 16.88 7.91 -13.44
CA LEU A 289 16.25 6.59 -13.53
C LEU A 289 16.83 5.83 -14.75
N PRO A 290 17.48 4.67 -14.56
CA PRO A 290 17.95 3.86 -15.69
C PRO A 290 16.79 3.13 -16.36
N ASP A 291 16.71 3.20 -17.69
CA ASP A 291 15.83 2.39 -18.54
C ASP A 291 14.37 2.26 -18.04
N GLY A 292 13.72 3.39 -17.75
CA GLY A 292 12.35 3.45 -17.26
C GLY A 292 11.49 4.51 -17.95
N HIS A 293 10.26 4.69 -17.48
CA HIS A 293 9.37 5.70 -18.06
C HIS A 293 9.75 7.11 -17.58
N PRO A 294 9.76 8.12 -18.48
CA PRO A 294 10.12 9.49 -18.10
C PRO A 294 9.13 10.11 -17.12
N ILE A 295 7.86 9.66 -17.13
CA ILE A 295 6.82 10.17 -16.24
C ILE A 295 6.23 9.00 -15.45
N ASN A 296 6.52 8.96 -14.15
CA ASN A 296 5.96 7.97 -13.22
C ASN A 296 5.51 8.65 -11.91
N PRO A 297 4.21 8.94 -11.74
CA PRO A 297 3.69 9.60 -10.54
C PRO A 297 3.96 8.88 -9.23
N ARG A 298 4.00 7.54 -9.27
CA ARG A 298 4.23 6.73 -8.09
C ARG A 298 5.67 6.82 -7.61
N LEU A 299 6.67 6.87 -8.49
CA LEU A 299 8.07 7.08 -8.11
C LEU A 299 8.31 8.47 -7.49
N VAL A 300 7.72 9.52 -8.07
CA VAL A 300 7.78 10.88 -7.48
C VAL A 300 7.11 10.90 -6.10
N GLN A 301 5.98 10.20 -5.95
CA GLN A 301 5.31 10.07 -4.66
C GLN A 301 6.14 9.24 -3.66
N GLN A 302 6.77 8.14 -4.09
CA GLN A 302 7.67 7.32 -3.27
C GLN A 302 8.83 8.14 -2.70
N ALA A 303 9.45 8.96 -3.56
CA ALA A 303 10.52 9.87 -3.18
C ALA A 303 10.06 10.87 -2.10
N ILE A 304 8.89 11.49 -2.29
CA ILE A 304 8.30 12.41 -1.31
C ILE A 304 7.98 11.69 0.01
N TYR A 305 7.39 10.49 -0.06
CA TYR A 305 7.09 9.68 1.11
C TYR A 305 8.35 9.39 1.93
N LEU A 306 9.43 8.91 1.30
CA LEU A 306 10.68 8.61 1.97
C LEU A 306 11.36 9.86 2.52
N PHE A 307 11.38 10.95 1.75
CA PHE A 307 11.98 12.21 2.17
C PHE A 307 11.29 12.79 3.41
N MET A 308 9.96 12.73 3.45
CA MET A 308 9.16 13.25 4.56
C MET A 308 9.05 12.28 5.74
N SER A 309 9.41 11.00 5.57
CA SER A 309 9.33 9.99 6.65
C SER A 309 10.58 10.01 7.53
N THR A 310 10.56 10.81 8.61
CA THR A 310 11.65 10.85 9.59
C THR A 310 11.98 9.46 10.15
N SER A 311 10.97 8.61 10.39
CA SER A 311 11.18 7.27 10.93
C SER A 311 11.92 6.35 9.96
N ASN A 312 11.56 6.36 8.66
CA ASN A 312 12.23 5.49 7.68
C ASN A 312 13.66 5.97 7.41
N ARG A 313 13.85 7.29 7.32
CA ARG A 313 15.17 7.89 7.17
C ARG A 313 16.10 7.55 8.32
N ARG A 314 15.65 7.64 9.57
CA ARG A 314 16.44 7.23 10.75
C ARG A 314 16.67 5.72 10.83
N ALA A 315 15.79 4.90 10.26
CA ALA A 315 15.97 3.45 10.21
C ALA A 315 16.94 3.01 9.10
N SER A 316 17.13 3.81 8.05
CA SER A 316 18.07 3.52 6.97
C SER A 316 19.50 3.88 7.36
N PRO A 317 20.45 2.92 7.36
CA PRO A 317 21.86 3.19 7.68
C PRO A 317 22.56 4.11 6.66
N GLN A 318 22.02 4.20 5.45
CA GLN A 318 22.62 4.97 4.35
C GLN A 318 22.04 6.39 4.23
N ASP A 319 21.02 6.73 5.02
CA ASP A 319 20.37 8.04 4.91
C ASP A 319 21.28 9.18 5.39
N CYS A 320 21.06 10.38 4.84
CA CYS A 320 21.75 11.58 5.29
C CYS A 320 21.48 11.92 6.77
N ALA A 321 20.38 11.46 7.36
CA ALA A 321 20.10 11.61 8.79
C ALA A 321 21.17 10.99 9.69
N GLN A 322 21.85 9.92 9.25
CA GLN A 322 22.92 9.28 10.02
C GLN A 322 24.20 10.11 10.09
N ARG A 323 24.34 11.10 9.21
CA ARG A 323 25.52 11.97 9.08
C ARG A 323 25.23 13.42 9.45
N ALA A 324 24.08 13.68 10.09
CA ALA A 324 23.78 15.00 10.63
C ALA A 324 24.77 15.31 11.78
N PRO A 325 25.25 16.56 11.91
CA PRO A 325 24.83 17.78 11.19
C PRO A 325 25.54 18.02 9.85
N VAL A 326 26.60 17.29 9.51
CA VAL A 326 27.45 17.54 8.32
C VAL A 326 26.66 17.49 7.03
N SER A 327 25.81 16.47 6.86
CA SER A 327 24.95 16.33 5.68
C SER A 327 23.92 17.47 5.53
N CYS A 328 23.46 18.05 6.65
CA CYS A 328 22.52 19.17 6.64
C CYS A 328 23.18 20.46 6.15
N ALA A 329 24.48 20.64 6.39
CA ALA A 329 25.22 21.83 5.95
C ALA A 329 25.33 21.91 4.42
N THR A 330 25.58 20.77 3.76
CA THR A 330 25.73 20.67 2.30
C THR A 330 24.41 20.46 1.55
N CYS A 331 23.31 20.18 2.26
CA CYS A 331 21.99 20.00 1.66
C CYS A 331 21.48 21.30 1.00
N PRO A 332 20.94 21.26 -0.23
CA PRO A 332 20.34 22.43 -0.88
C PRO A 332 19.33 23.13 0.03
N SER A 333 19.45 24.46 0.15
CA SER A 333 18.61 25.26 1.06
C SER A 333 17.11 25.04 0.86
N SER A 334 16.70 24.84 -0.40
CA SER A 334 15.32 24.52 -0.76
C SER A 334 14.82 23.20 -0.14
N LEU A 335 15.61 22.12 -0.19
CA LEU A 335 15.27 20.85 0.47
C LEU A 335 15.32 20.97 1.99
N ARG A 336 16.38 21.60 2.51
CA ARG A 336 16.55 21.82 3.95
C ARG A 336 15.38 22.61 4.56
N SER A 337 14.77 23.53 3.82
CA SER A 337 13.64 24.34 4.29
C SER A 337 12.34 23.55 4.54
N ILE A 338 12.20 22.37 3.94
CA ILE A 338 10.99 21.52 4.07
C ILE A 338 11.30 20.15 4.70
N CYS A 339 12.56 19.85 4.96
CA CYS A 339 12.99 18.58 5.55
C CYS A 339 12.44 18.46 6.98
N PRO A 340 11.66 17.40 7.30
CA PRO A 340 11.22 17.16 8.66
C PRO A 340 12.41 16.76 9.52
N ARG A 341 12.50 17.37 10.71
CA ARG A 341 13.60 17.17 11.68
C ARG A 341 13.31 15.99 12.60
#